data_AF-A0A838U835-F1
#
_entry.id   AF-A0A838U835-F1
#
_cell.length_a   1.000
_cell.length_b   1.000
_cell.length_c   1.000
_cell.angle_alpha   90.00
_cell.angle_beta   90.00
_cell.angle_gamma   90.00
#
_symmetry.space_group_name_H-M   'P 1'
#
loop_
_entity.id
_entity.type
_entity.pdbx_description
1 polymer ?
#
loop_
_entity_poly.entity_id
_entity_poly.type
_entity_poly.pdbx_seq_one_letter_code
_entity_poly.pdbx_strand_id
1 'polypeptide(L)'
;MKTATESRLVQKDKLLRILGVGFGVAVVIGGTIGVGILRSPGAVAAQLGSVWLIILVWLLGGVYALLGANYTAELATMLPKAGGDYVYARRGYGNYGGFVVGWSTWILNVLALGYMAIVFGEYAAALFAPNISNGVVVFSVSILVLLTALNWIGLRTGSETQKLSTFLKAIALLGFVVACFVFGGQSNFTNTEQTALPASGGYFASFVAFILAFQLVLGTYAGWNAVVFFCRRRPRPVAQYSALAVWRSFADYRYLPVG
;
A
#
# COMPACT_ATOMS: atom_id res chain seq x y z
N MET A 1 28.70 -26.41 -27.38
CA MET A 1 27.26 -26.12 -27.57
C MET A 1 26.46 -26.05 -26.26
N LYS A 2 26.87 -26.69 -25.14
CA LYS A 2 26.23 -26.55 -23.81
C LYS A 2 26.39 -25.17 -23.14
N THR A 3 27.45 -24.43 -23.46
CA THR A 3 27.81 -23.14 -22.84
C THR A 3 26.94 -21.95 -23.26
N ALA A 4 26.36 -21.96 -24.46
CA ALA A 4 25.51 -20.86 -24.96
C ALA A 4 24.06 -20.95 -24.43
N THR A 5 23.61 -22.14 -24.06
CA THR A 5 22.27 -22.36 -23.48
C THR A 5 22.26 -22.00 -22.00
N GLU A 6 23.31 -22.35 -21.25
CA GLU A 6 23.46 -21.90 -19.85
C GLU A 6 23.62 -20.38 -19.74
N SER A 7 24.35 -19.73 -20.66
CA SER A 7 24.47 -18.26 -20.65
C SER A 7 23.13 -17.57 -20.94
N ARG A 8 22.29 -18.12 -21.84
CA ARG A 8 20.92 -17.63 -22.07
C ARG A 8 19.99 -17.85 -20.88
N LEU A 9 20.14 -18.94 -20.12
CA LEU A 9 19.36 -19.20 -18.91
C LEU A 9 19.77 -18.27 -17.76
N VAL A 10 21.06 -18.01 -17.59
CA VAL A 10 21.58 -17.03 -16.61
C VAL A 10 21.17 -15.60 -16.96
N GLN A 11 21.05 -15.27 -18.25
CA GLN A 11 20.63 -13.95 -18.72
C GLN A 11 19.13 -13.69 -18.54
N LYS A 12 18.29 -14.75 -18.56
CA LYS A 12 16.84 -14.68 -18.30
C LYS A 12 16.50 -14.46 -16.82
N ASP A 13 17.46 -14.70 -15.93
CA ASP A 13 17.31 -14.63 -14.46
C ASP A 13 17.73 -13.29 -13.84
N LYS A 14 18.24 -12.35 -14.64
CA LYS A 14 18.36 -10.94 -14.24
C LYS A 14 17.02 -10.24 -14.39
N LEU A 15 16.08 -10.48 -13.48
CA LEU A 15 15.10 -9.42 -13.21
C LEU A 15 15.94 -8.23 -12.73
N LEU A 16 16.01 -7.22 -13.61
CA LEU A 16 17.10 -6.25 -13.67
C LEU A 16 17.36 -5.64 -12.29
N ARG A 17 18.64 -5.52 -11.93
CA ARG A 17 19.23 -4.85 -10.75
C ARG A 17 18.77 -3.39 -10.52
N ILE A 18 17.77 -2.93 -11.29
CA ILE A 18 17.22 -1.59 -11.44
C ILE A 18 16.25 -1.24 -10.29
N LEU A 19 15.54 -2.21 -9.71
CA LEU A 19 14.68 -1.99 -8.55
C LEU A 19 15.51 -2.10 -7.26
N GLY A 20 16.26 -1.05 -6.95
CA GLY A 20 17.03 -0.94 -5.71
C GLY A 20 16.15 -0.82 -4.46
N VAL A 21 16.77 -0.75 -3.28
CA VAL A 21 16.08 -0.60 -1.98
C VAL A 21 15.17 0.64 -1.97
N GLY A 22 15.61 1.74 -2.59
CA GLY A 22 14.80 2.97 -2.69
C GLY A 22 13.48 2.77 -3.45
N PHE A 23 13.44 1.92 -4.47
CA PHE A 23 12.17 1.56 -5.12
C PHE A 23 11.27 0.74 -4.18
N GLY A 24 11.83 -0.24 -3.46
CA GLY A 24 11.08 -1.04 -2.49
C GLY A 24 10.45 -0.18 -1.39
N VAL A 25 11.23 0.76 -0.83
CA VAL A 25 10.73 1.74 0.16
C VAL A 25 9.66 2.63 -0.45
N ALA A 26 9.87 3.15 -1.67
CA ALA A 26 8.87 3.97 -2.35
C ALA A 26 7.58 3.19 -2.67
N VAL A 27 7.66 1.89 -2.99
CA VAL A 27 6.47 1.06 -3.21
C VAL A 27 5.71 0.83 -1.92
N VAL A 28 6.40 0.55 -0.80
CA VAL A 28 5.74 0.37 0.50
C VAL A 28 5.11 1.68 0.96
N ILE A 29 5.89 2.76 1.02
CA ILE A 29 5.40 4.07 1.46
C ILE A 29 4.30 4.57 0.51
N GLY A 30 4.50 4.50 -0.81
CA GLY A 30 3.53 4.98 -1.79
C GLY A 30 2.29 4.08 -1.90
N GLY A 31 2.41 2.80 -1.59
CA GLY A 31 1.29 1.87 -1.50
C GLY A 31 0.43 2.14 -0.26
N THR A 32 1.06 2.34 0.90
CA THR A 32 0.38 2.64 2.15
C THR A 32 -0.15 4.09 2.20
N ILE A 33 0.61 5.05 1.70
CA ILE A 33 0.17 6.44 1.50
C ILE A 33 -0.60 6.51 0.16
N GLY A 34 -1.75 5.86 0.16
CA GLY A 34 -2.67 5.80 -0.96
C GLY A 34 -3.81 6.81 -0.85
N VAL A 35 -4.82 6.59 -1.69
CA VAL A 35 -6.10 7.31 -1.63
C VAL A 35 -6.78 7.20 -0.26
N GLY A 36 -6.56 6.08 0.45
CA GLY A 36 -7.22 5.81 1.73
C GLY A 36 -7.03 6.92 2.75
N ILE A 37 -5.83 7.47 2.94
CA ILE A 37 -5.63 8.51 3.97
C ILE A 37 -6.27 9.85 3.60
N LEU A 38 -6.51 10.10 2.31
CA LEU A 38 -7.12 11.35 1.85
C LEU A 38 -8.65 11.28 1.80
N ARG A 39 -9.22 10.07 1.68
CA ARG A 39 -10.68 9.85 1.57
C ARG A 39 -11.29 9.26 2.84
N SER A 40 -10.64 8.27 3.45
CA SER A 40 -11.20 7.48 4.55
C SER A 40 -11.41 8.25 5.86
N PRO A 41 -10.57 9.22 6.29
CA PRO A 41 -10.77 9.88 7.58
C PRO A 41 -12.14 10.54 7.72
N GLY A 42 -12.64 11.19 6.66
CA GLY A 42 -13.97 11.80 6.65
C GLY A 42 -15.09 10.76 6.76
N ALA A 43 -14.98 9.65 6.03
CA ALA A 43 -15.95 8.55 6.10
C ALA A 43 -15.93 7.84 7.47
N VAL A 44 -14.74 7.62 8.04
CA VAL A 44 -14.56 7.05 9.38
C VAL A 44 -15.15 7.96 10.44
N ALA A 45 -14.93 9.28 10.34
CA ALA A 45 -15.52 10.25 11.26
C ALA A 45 -17.05 10.33 11.13
N ALA A 46 -17.60 10.22 9.92
CA ALA A 46 -19.04 10.16 9.71
C ALA A 46 -19.66 8.87 10.29
N GLN A 47 -18.92 7.76 10.28
CA GLN A 47 -19.35 6.49 10.84
C GLN A 47 -19.19 6.43 12.36
N LEU A 48 -18.16 7.07 12.90
CA LEU A 48 -17.79 7.10 14.31
C LEU A 48 -17.95 8.52 14.85
N GLY A 49 -19.09 8.82 15.48
CA GLY A 49 -19.34 10.13 16.12
C GLY A 49 -18.50 10.42 17.37
N SER A 50 -17.44 9.67 17.65
CA SER A 50 -16.57 9.86 18.82
C SER A 50 -15.11 9.92 18.41
N VAL A 51 -14.43 11.01 18.78
CA VAL A 51 -13.00 11.23 18.52
C VAL A 51 -12.15 10.08 19.08
N TRP A 52 -12.48 9.58 20.28
CA TRP A 52 -11.76 8.47 20.90
C TRP A 52 -11.92 7.17 20.13
N LEU A 53 -13.12 6.89 19.61
CA LEU A 53 -13.34 5.71 18.76
C LEU A 53 -12.60 5.83 17.43
N ILE A 54 -12.57 7.02 16.83
CA ILE A 54 -11.80 7.28 15.61
C ILE A 54 -10.32 6.98 15.87
N ILE A 55 -9.71 7.58 16.90
CA ILE A 55 -8.30 7.33 17.23
C ILE A 55 -8.05 5.85 17.51
N LEU A 56 -8.95 5.18 18.22
CA LEU A 56 -8.84 3.75 18.54
C LEU A 56 -8.81 2.88 17.28
N VAL A 57 -9.71 3.08 16.30
CA VAL A 57 -9.69 2.27 15.06
C VAL A 57 -8.42 2.49 14.25
N TRP A 58 -7.89 3.71 14.20
CA TRP A 58 -6.60 4.00 13.55
C TRP A 58 -5.44 3.29 14.25
N LEU A 59 -5.41 3.32 15.59
CA LEU A 59 -4.39 2.63 16.37
C LEU A 59 -4.44 1.12 16.14
N LEU A 60 -5.64 0.51 16.20
CA LEU A 60 -5.82 -0.92 15.95
C LEU A 60 -5.42 -1.28 14.51
N GLY A 61 -5.70 -0.42 13.53
CA GLY A 61 -5.29 -0.61 12.14
C GLY A 61 -3.77 -0.57 11.98
N GLY A 62 -3.11 0.35 12.69
CA GLY A 62 -1.65 0.42 12.75
C GLY A 62 -1.03 -0.83 13.37
N VAL A 63 -1.56 -1.32 14.50
CA VAL A 63 -1.10 -2.58 15.12
C VAL A 63 -1.28 -3.75 14.17
N TYR A 64 -2.44 -3.85 13.50
CA TYR A 64 -2.68 -4.88 12.49
C TYR A 64 -1.64 -4.83 11.37
N ALA A 65 -1.37 -3.65 10.81
CA ALA A 65 -0.39 -3.48 9.74
C ALA A 65 1.04 -3.82 10.20
N LEU A 66 1.41 -3.47 11.44
CA LEU A 66 2.71 -3.81 12.01
C LEU A 66 2.90 -5.32 12.19
N LEU A 67 1.90 -6.01 12.73
CA LEU A 67 1.92 -7.46 12.85
C LEU A 67 1.98 -8.12 11.47
N GLY A 68 1.21 -7.59 10.52
CA GLY A 68 1.20 -8.00 9.11
C GLY A 68 2.57 -7.95 8.46
N ALA A 69 3.19 -6.77 8.52
CA ALA A 69 4.50 -6.52 7.94
C ALA A 69 5.57 -7.43 8.53
N ASN A 70 5.53 -7.72 9.83
CA ASN A 70 6.52 -8.58 10.49
C ASN A 70 6.47 -10.02 9.98
N TYR A 71 5.29 -10.66 9.98
CA TYR A 71 5.20 -12.05 9.53
C TYR A 71 5.52 -12.17 8.03
N THR A 72 5.11 -11.20 7.23
CA THR A 72 5.39 -11.18 5.80
C THR A 72 6.86 -10.95 5.51
N ALA A 73 7.57 -10.14 6.30
CA ALA A 73 9.03 -10.01 6.19
C ALA A 73 9.74 -11.34 6.48
N GLU A 74 9.29 -12.09 7.49
CA GLU A 74 9.81 -13.42 7.79
C GLU A 74 9.60 -14.38 6.61
N LEU A 75 8.37 -14.46 6.08
CA LEU A 75 8.06 -15.27 4.91
C LEU A 75 8.87 -14.86 3.67
N ALA A 76 9.04 -13.57 3.43
CA ALA A 76 9.79 -13.05 2.28
C ALA A 76 11.28 -13.41 2.33
N THR A 77 11.86 -13.49 3.53
CA THR A 77 13.25 -13.91 3.72
C THR A 77 13.42 -15.44 3.65
N MET A 78 12.45 -16.21 4.16
CA MET A 78 12.46 -17.67 4.07
C MET A 78 12.23 -18.17 2.63
N LEU A 79 11.35 -17.51 1.88
CA LEU A 79 10.95 -17.88 0.53
C LEU A 79 11.13 -16.71 -0.45
N PRO A 80 12.38 -16.35 -0.84
CA PRO A 80 12.69 -15.18 -1.66
C PRO A 80 12.41 -15.43 -3.15
N LYS A 81 11.15 -15.75 -3.47
CA LYS A 81 10.63 -15.95 -4.83
C LYS A 81 9.60 -14.87 -5.13
N ALA A 82 9.64 -14.36 -6.36
CA ALA A 82 8.65 -13.40 -6.81
C ALA A 82 7.28 -14.07 -6.91
N GLY A 83 6.22 -13.33 -6.54
CA GLY A 83 4.84 -13.81 -6.57
C GLY A 83 4.05 -13.57 -5.28
N GLY A 84 4.68 -13.05 -4.21
CA GLY A 84 4.00 -12.67 -2.98
C GLY A 84 3.21 -13.82 -2.34
N ASP A 85 1.99 -13.53 -1.90
CA ASP A 85 1.14 -14.45 -1.12
C ASP A 85 0.88 -15.79 -1.82
N TYR A 86 0.81 -15.79 -3.16
CA TYR A 86 0.69 -17.00 -3.96
C TYR A 86 1.80 -18.03 -3.66
N VAL A 87 3.05 -17.57 -3.54
CA VAL A 87 4.20 -18.45 -3.32
C VAL A 87 4.10 -19.12 -1.95
N TYR A 88 3.67 -18.37 -0.94
CA TYR A 88 3.55 -18.84 0.43
C TYR A 88 2.40 -19.84 0.55
N ALA A 89 1.23 -19.50 -0.01
CA ALA A 89 0.06 -20.37 -0.03
C ALA A 89 0.34 -21.67 -0.79
N ARG A 90 0.99 -21.60 -1.95
CA ARG A 90 1.35 -22.79 -2.71
C ARG A 90 2.32 -23.70 -1.96
N ARG A 91 3.25 -23.13 -1.18
CA ARG A 91 4.24 -23.88 -0.41
C ARG A 91 3.62 -24.61 0.79
N GLY A 92 2.61 -24.00 1.43
CA GLY A 92 1.92 -24.56 2.60
C GLY A 92 0.73 -25.46 2.27
N TYR A 93 -0.06 -25.10 1.25
CA TYR A 93 -1.36 -25.72 0.93
C TYR A 93 -1.39 -26.41 -0.45
N GLY A 94 -0.24 -26.52 -1.11
CA GLY A 94 -0.13 -27.17 -2.43
C GLY A 94 -0.71 -26.34 -3.57
N ASN A 95 -0.86 -26.97 -4.74
CA ASN A 95 -1.22 -26.25 -5.97
C ASN A 95 -2.62 -25.63 -5.92
N TYR A 96 -3.59 -26.28 -5.29
CA TYR A 96 -4.96 -25.75 -5.19
C TYR A 96 -5.04 -24.51 -4.30
N GLY A 97 -4.46 -24.56 -3.09
CA GLY A 97 -4.40 -23.38 -2.21
C GLY A 97 -3.62 -22.22 -2.84
N GLY A 98 -2.53 -22.54 -3.54
CA GLY A 98 -1.82 -21.57 -4.39
C GLY A 98 -2.72 -20.95 -5.46
N PHE A 99 -3.48 -21.76 -6.21
CA PHE A 99 -4.38 -21.27 -7.26
C PHE A 99 -5.45 -20.31 -6.71
N VAL A 100 -6.14 -20.69 -5.63
CA VAL A 100 -7.18 -19.84 -5.01
C VAL A 100 -6.59 -18.50 -4.58
N VAL A 101 -5.48 -18.52 -3.85
CA VAL A 101 -4.83 -17.28 -3.38
C VAL A 101 -4.34 -16.43 -4.55
N GLY A 102 -3.67 -17.03 -5.54
CA GLY A 102 -3.20 -16.31 -6.72
C GLY A 102 -4.33 -15.66 -7.51
N TRP A 103 -5.44 -16.36 -7.69
CA TRP A 103 -6.62 -15.85 -8.37
C TRP A 103 -7.28 -14.70 -7.60
N SER A 104 -7.49 -14.88 -6.28
CA SER A 104 -8.01 -13.83 -5.40
C SER A 104 -7.12 -12.59 -5.40
N THR A 105 -5.80 -12.75 -5.26
CA THR A 105 -4.84 -11.64 -5.31
C THR A 105 -4.90 -10.92 -6.65
N TRP A 106 -5.00 -11.63 -7.77
CA TRP A 106 -5.10 -11.01 -9.09
C TRP A 106 -6.36 -10.15 -9.22
N ILE A 107 -7.53 -10.68 -8.85
CA ILE A 107 -8.80 -9.93 -8.85
C ILE A 107 -8.71 -8.69 -7.96
N LEU A 108 -8.18 -8.84 -6.74
CA LEU A 108 -8.03 -7.73 -5.80
C LEU A 108 -7.16 -6.60 -6.38
N ASN A 109 -6.06 -6.94 -7.06
CA ASN A 109 -5.21 -5.94 -7.70
C ASN A 109 -5.93 -5.20 -8.84
N VAL A 110 -6.71 -5.91 -9.68
CA VAL A 110 -7.48 -5.29 -10.76
C VAL A 110 -8.54 -4.32 -10.21
N LEU A 111 -9.28 -4.76 -9.18
CA LEU A 111 -10.28 -3.94 -8.51
C LEU A 111 -9.66 -2.70 -7.84
N ALA A 112 -8.51 -2.88 -7.19
CA ALA A 112 -7.79 -1.78 -6.55
C ALA A 112 -7.36 -0.71 -7.56
N LEU A 113 -6.85 -1.09 -8.74
CA LEU A 113 -6.50 -0.15 -9.80
C LEU A 113 -7.72 0.65 -10.29
N GLY A 114 -8.86 -0.02 -10.49
CA GLY A 114 -10.11 0.64 -10.86
C GLY A 114 -10.61 1.62 -9.80
N TYR A 115 -10.61 1.19 -8.53
CA TYR A 115 -10.99 2.05 -7.41
C TYR A 115 -10.10 3.30 -7.31
N MET A 116 -8.76 3.13 -7.38
CA MET A 116 -7.81 4.25 -7.30
C MET A 116 -8.00 5.23 -8.46
N ALA A 117 -8.31 4.74 -9.66
CA ALA A 117 -8.59 5.58 -10.82
C ALA A 117 -9.87 6.40 -10.65
N ILE A 118 -10.95 5.78 -10.15
CA ILE A 118 -12.22 6.47 -9.86
C ILE A 118 -11.99 7.61 -8.87
N VAL A 119 -11.28 7.35 -7.78
CA VAL A 119 -11.05 8.37 -6.76
C VAL A 119 -10.15 9.50 -7.29
N PHE A 120 -9.15 9.19 -8.11
CA PHE A 120 -8.42 10.22 -8.84
C PHE A 120 -9.37 11.06 -9.72
N GLY A 121 -10.28 10.41 -10.44
CA GLY A 121 -11.27 11.07 -11.28
C GLY A 121 -12.22 11.96 -10.49
N GLU A 122 -12.69 11.55 -9.31
CA GLU A 122 -13.53 12.36 -8.42
C GLU A 122 -12.82 13.67 -8.06
N TYR A 123 -11.55 13.61 -7.62
CA TYR A 123 -10.80 14.80 -7.24
C TYR A 123 -10.43 15.67 -8.45
N ALA A 124 -9.99 15.07 -9.56
CA ALA A 124 -9.61 15.80 -10.76
C ALA A 124 -10.82 16.50 -11.41
N ALA A 125 -11.97 15.82 -11.49
CA ALA A 125 -13.19 16.40 -12.02
C ALA A 125 -13.68 17.56 -11.13
N ALA A 126 -13.67 17.39 -9.81
CA ALA A 126 -14.05 18.46 -8.88
C ALA A 126 -13.16 19.71 -9.03
N LEU A 127 -11.86 19.52 -9.30
CA LEU A 127 -10.91 20.63 -9.37
C LEU A 127 -10.86 21.32 -10.75
N PHE A 128 -10.88 20.55 -11.84
CA PHE A 128 -10.61 21.07 -13.18
C PHE A 128 -11.84 21.14 -14.09
N ALA A 129 -12.90 20.39 -13.77
CA ALA A 129 -14.07 20.27 -14.63
C ALA A 129 -15.39 20.04 -13.86
N PRO A 130 -15.70 20.87 -12.84
CA PRO A 130 -16.84 20.59 -11.95
C PRO A 130 -18.20 20.57 -12.68
N ASN A 131 -18.30 21.25 -13.83
CA ASN A 131 -19.53 21.37 -14.60
C ASN A 131 -19.62 20.39 -15.79
N ILE A 132 -18.62 19.51 -15.97
CA ILE A 132 -18.63 18.55 -17.08
C ILE A 132 -19.34 17.26 -16.66
N SER A 133 -20.46 16.97 -17.33
CA SER A 133 -21.13 15.66 -17.20
C SER A 133 -20.15 14.53 -17.57
N ASN A 134 -20.09 13.48 -16.74
CA ASN A 134 -19.14 12.37 -16.84
C ASN A 134 -17.65 12.73 -16.63
N GLY A 135 -17.32 13.91 -16.08
CA GLY A 135 -15.93 14.30 -15.82
C GLY A 135 -15.14 13.25 -15.02
N VAL A 136 -15.76 12.65 -14.00
CA VAL A 136 -15.14 11.57 -13.19
C VAL A 136 -14.69 10.40 -14.06
N VAL A 137 -15.56 9.90 -14.95
CA VAL A 137 -15.24 8.75 -15.82
C VAL A 137 -14.11 9.10 -16.78
N VAL A 138 -14.16 10.29 -17.40
CA VAL A 138 -13.12 10.75 -18.34
C VAL A 138 -11.76 10.77 -17.65
N PHE A 139 -11.62 11.48 -16.51
CA PHE A 139 -10.35 11.57 -15.81
C PHE A 139 -9.85 10.21 -15.31
N SER A 140 -10.76 9.33 -14.84
CA SER A 140 -10.41 7.98 -14.37
C SER A 140 -9.84 7.11 -15.49
N VAL A 141 -10.46 7.12 -16.67
CA VAL A 141 -9.97 6.36 -17.83
C VAL A 141 -8.67 6.97 -18.34
N SER A 142 -8.58 8.30 -18.42
CA SER A 142 -7.37 9.00 -18.89
C SER A 142 -6.15 8.67 -18.04
N ILE A 143 -6.27 8.68 -16.70
CA ILE A 143 -5.12 8.36 -15.84
C ILE A 143 -4.69 6.90 -15.96
N LEU A 144 -5.63 5.96 -16.12
CA LEU A 144 -5.30 4.54 -16.35
C LEU A 144 -4.57 4.34 -17.67
N VAL A 145 -5.05 4.95 -18.75
CA VAL A 145 -4.39 4.87 -20.06
C VAL A 145 -3.00 5.48 -20.00
N LEU A 146 -2.85 6.66 -19.38
CA LEU A 146 -1.56 7.33 -19.23
C LEU A 146 -0.56 6.48 -18.44
N LEU A 147 -0.95 5.98 -17.27
CA LEU A 147 -0.08 5.15 -16.44
C LEU A 147 0.25 3.83 -17.13
N THR A 148 -0.71 3.22 -17.85
CA THR A 148 -0.46 2.00 -18.62
C THR A 148 0.57 2.25 -19.73
N ALA A 149 0.42 3.34 -20.49
CA ALA A 149 1.37 3.73 -21.52
C ALA A 149 2.77 3.99 -20.95
N LEU A 150 2.87 4.72 -19.82
CA LEU A 150 4.13 4.96 -19.12
C LEU A 150 4.80 3.66 -18.65
N ASN A 151 4.02 2.72 -18.13
CA ASN A 151 4.53 1.42 -17.71
C ASN A 151 4.97 0.55 -18.90
N TRP A 152 4.36 0.72 -20.08
CA TRP A 152 4.75 0.00 -21.30
C TRP A 152 6.09 0.48 -21.87
N ILE A 153 6.41 1.77 -21.74
CA ILE A 153 7.66 2.38 -22.26
C ILE A 153 8.90 1.79 -21.57
N GLY A 154 8.79 1.41 -20.29
CA GLY A 154 9.85 0.65 -19.64
C GLY A 154 9.84 0.67 -18.12
N LEU A 155 10.39 -0.39 -17.53
CA LEU A 155 10.46 -0.61 -16.08
C LEU A 155 11.25 0.47 -15.33
N ARG A 156 12.25 1.10 -15.97
CA ARG A 156 13.03 2.18 -15.36
C ARG A 156 12.17 3.44 -15.19
N THR A 157 11.42 3.82 -16.22
CA THR A 157 10.48 4.96 -16.17
C THR A 157 9.40 4.72 -15.11
N GLY A 158 8.83 3.51 -15.05
CA GLY A 158 7.88 3.14 -13.99
C GLY A 158 8.46 3.28 -12.59
N SER A 159 9.71 2.84 -12.38
CA SER A 159 10.41 2.97 -11.09
C SER A 159 10.65 4.43 -10.69
N GLU A 160 11.09 5.28 -11.63
CA GLU A 160 11.28 6.71 -11.36
C GLU A 160 9.94 7.41 -11.07
N THR A 161 8.90 7.13 -11.86
CA THR A 161 7.54 7.66 -11.63
C THR A 161 7.00 7.26 -10.27
N GLN A 162 7.21 6.01 -9.84
CA GLN A 162 6.79 5.53 -8.53
C GLN A 162 7.51 6.27 -7.40
N LYS A 163 8.84 6.43 -7.50
CA LYS A 163 9.62 7.17 -6.51
C LYS A 163 9.19 8.63 -6.42
N LEU A 164 9.06 9.31 -7.56
CA LEU A 164 8.63 10.70 -7.62
C LEU A 164 7.22 10.88 -7.06
N SER A 165 6.27 10.05 -7.48
CA SER A 165 4.88 10.12 -6.98
C SER A 165 4.82 9.92 -5.47
N THR A 166 5.55 8.94 -4.95
CA THR A 166 5.60 8.67 -3.50
C THR A 166 6.18 9.86 -2.73
N PHE A 167 7.28 10.43 -3.23
CA PHE A 167 7.90 11.59 -2.61
C PHE A 167 6.97 12.80 -2.59
N LEU A 168 6.34 13.12 -3.73
CA LEU A 168 5.38 14.23 -3.84
C LEU A 168 4.18 14.03 -2.91
N LYS A 169 3.62 12.82 -2.85
CA LYS A 169 2.51 12.49 -1.96
C LYS A 169 2.90 12.65 -0.48
N ALA A 170 4.09 12.20 -0.10
CA ALA A 170 4.58 12.33 1.27
C ALA A 170 4.72 13.81 1.68
N ILE A 171 5.31 14.64 0.81
CA ILE A 171 5.42 16.09 1.06
C ILE A 171 4.05 16.75 1.11
N ALA A 172 3.15 16.44 0.17
CA ALA A 172 1.80 16.99 0.14
C ALA A 172 1.03 16.64 1.43
N LEU A 173 1.14 15.39 1.90
CA LEU A 173 0.51 14.96 3.15
C LEU A 173 1.11 15.67 4.37
N LEU A 174 2.43 15.80 4.44
CA LEU A 174 3.10 16.53 5.53
C LEU A 174 2.67 18.00 5.54
N GLY A 175 2.65 18.65 4.37
CA GLY A 175 2.17 20.02 4.22
C GLY A 175 0.71 20.17 4.64
N PHE A 176 -0.15 19.20 4.26
CA PHE A 176 -1.55 19.16 4.69
C PHE A 176 -1.67 19.05 6.23
N VAL A 177 -0.91 18.15 6.86
CA VAL A 177 -0.90 18.01 8.33
C VAL A 177 -0.47 19.31 9.01
N VAL A 178 0.61 19.95 8.53
CA VAL A 178 1.05 21.25 9.04
C VAL A 178 -0.03 22.32 8.86
N ALA A 179 -0.67 22.37 7.70
CA ALA A 179 -1.77 23.30 7.44
C ALA A 179 -2.95 23.08 8.39
N CYS A 180 -3.30 21.82 8.72
CA CYS A 180 -4.31 21.53 9.73
C CYS A 180 -3.95 22.08 11.11
N PHE A 181 -2.69 22.00 11.55
CA PHE A 181 -2.28 22.56 12.85
C PHE A 181 -2.20 24.09 12.86
N VAL A 182 -1.82 24.71 11.73
CA VAL A 182 -1.69 26.17 11.63
C VAL A 182 -3.05 26.86 11.41
N PHE A 183 -3.89 26.30 10.54
CA PHE A 183 -5.14 26.91 10.08
C PHE A 183 -6.41 26.22 10.61
N GLY A 184 -6.31 25.04 11.24
CA GLY A 184 -7.47 24.26 11.67
C GLY A 184 -8.33 24.90 12.75
N GLY A 185 -7.93 26.05 13.28
CA GLY A 185 -8.59 26.73 14.39
C GLY A 185 -8.44 25.93 15.69
N GLN A 186 -8.51 26.61 16.85
CA GLN A 186 -8.77 25.91 18.10
C GLN A 186 -10.23 25.45 18.08
N SER A 187 -10.52 24.32 17.45
CA SER A 187 -11.74 23.58 17.77
C SER A 187 -11.60 23.18 19.23
N ASN A 188 -12.25 23.96 20.10
CA ASN A 188 -12.31 23.67 21.52
C ASN A 188 -12.69 22.18 21.65
N PHE A 189 -11.80 21.37 22.20
CA PHE A 189 -12.07 19.98 22.56
C PHE A 189 -13.29 19.88 23.49
N THR A 190 -13.78 21.01 24.01
CA THR A 190 -15.05 21.17 24.73
C THR A 190 -16.29 20.84 23.88
N ASN A 191 -16.22 20.76 22.55
CA ASN A 191 -17.24 20.12 21.71
C ASN A 191 -17.09 18.59 21.67
N THR A 192 -16.70 17.96 22.79
CA THR A 192 -16.77 16.49 22.96
C THR A 192 -18.23 16.00 23.10
N GLU A 193 -19.19 16.88 22.83
CA GLU A 193 -20.60 16.53 22.60
C GLU A 193 -21.06 16.87 21.18
N GLN A 194 -20.32 16.44 20.16
CA GLN A 194 -21.02 16.08 18.92
C GLN A 194 -21.57 14.67 19.11
N THR A 195 -22.71 14.67 19.82
CA THR A 195 -23.79 13.68 19.80
C THR A 195 -23.33 12.32 19.31
N ALA A 196 -23.15 11.41 20.26
CA ALA A 196 -23.38 10.00 19.99
C ALA A 196 -24.55 9.90 19.01
N LEU A 197 -24.34 9.22 17.90
CA LEU A 197 -25.41 8.46 17.31
C LEU A 197 -26.18 7.80 18.49
N PRO A 198 -27.47 8.10 18.75
CA PRO A 198 -28.35 6.97 18.75
C PRO A 198 -28.38 6.59 17.28
N ALA A 199 -27.51 5.67 16.88
CA ALA A 199 -27.90 4.85 15.75
C ALA A 199 -29.22 4.31 16.26
N SER A 200 -30.30 4.64 15.59
CA SER A 200 -31.67 4.31 15.97
C SER A 200 -31.90 2.80 16.14
N GLY A 201 -30.85 1.96 16.07
CA GLY A 201 -30.79 0.52 16.31
C GLY A 201 -29.86 0.04 17.44
N GLY A 202 -29.46 0.88 18.42
CA GLY A 202 -28.81 0.43 19.67
C GLY A 202 -27.36 -0.08 19.54
N TYR A 203 -26.86 -0.83 20.55
CA TYR A 203 -25.47 -1.30 20.64
C TYR A 203 -25.00 -2.08 19.42
N PHE A 204 -25.89 -2.84 18.79
CA PHE A 204 -25.60 -3.60 17.58
C PHE A 204 -25.22 -2.69 16.41
N ALA A 205 -25.96 -1.60 16.20
CA ALA A 205 -25.67 -0.65 15.14
C ALA A 205 -24.33 0.07 15.37
N SER A 206 -24.00 0.42 16.62
CA SER A 206 -22.68 0.98 16.97
C SER A 206 -21.54 -0.01 16.70
N PHE A 207 -21.75 -1.30 16.98
CA PHE A 207 -20.79 -2.35 16.68
C PHE A 207 -20.56 -2.53 15.17
N VAL A 208 -21.64 -2.52 14.37
CA VAL A 208 -21.53 -2.56 12.90
C VAL A 208 -20.81 -1.33 12.36
N ALA A 209 -21.13 -0.13 12.87
CA ALA A 209 -20.45 1.11 12.50
C ALA A 209 -18.95 1.03 12.80
N PHE A 210 -18.57 0.47 13.95
CA PHE A 210 -17.18 0.22 14.30
C PHE A 210 -16.48 -0.72 13.32
N ILE A 211 -17.12 -1.84 12.95
CA ILE A 211 -16.56 -2.79 11.97
C ILE A 211 -16.35 -2.12 10.61
N LEU A 212 -17.33 -1.36 10.11
CA LEU A 212 -17.24 -0.69 8.82
C LEU A 212 -16.15 0.38 8.82
N ALA A 213 -16.05 1.17 9.89
CA ALA A 213 -14.98 2.13 10.06
C ALA A 213 -13.60 1.45 10.12
N PHE A 214 -13.50 0.35 10.86
CA PHE A 214 -12.26 -0.42 10.94
C PHE A 214 -11.87 -1.02 9.59
N GLN A 215 -12.81 -1.53 8.81
CA GLN A 215 -12.57 -2.03 7.46
C GLN A 215 -12.01 -0.93 6.52
N LEU A 216 -12.52 0.30 6.61
CA LEU A 216 -11.98 1.45 5.86
C LEU A 216 -10.54 1.78 6.27
N VAL A 217 -10.24 1.72 7.58
CA VAL A 217 -8.89 1.92 8.10
C VAL A 217 -7.94 0.82 7.62
N LEU A 218 -8.36 -0.46 7.66
CA LEU A 218 -7.56 -1.57 7.15
C LEU A 218 -7.23 -1.41 5.66
N GLY A 219 -8.22 -0.99 4.86
CA GLY A 219 -8.02 -0.66 3.45
C GLY A 219 -7.07 0.52 3.23
N THR A 220 -7.02 1.47 4.18
CA THR A 220 -6.11 2.62 4.11
C THR A 220 -4.66 2.23 4.38
N TYR A 221 -4.42 1.30 5.31
CA TYR A 221 -3.08 0.78 5.57
C TYR A 221 -2.60 -0.23 4.53
N ALA A 222 -3.47 -0.68 3.62
CA ALA A 222 -3.11 -1.64 2.58
C ALA A 222 -1.89 -1.15 1.76
N GLY A 223 -1.01 -2.07 1.35
CA GLY A 223 0.21 -1.75 0.59
C GLY A 223 1.51 -2.07 1.32
N TRP A 224 1.47 -2.33 2.63
CA TRP A 224 2.64 -2.76 3.40
C TRP A 224 3.25 -4.08 2.86
N ASN A 225 2.46 -4.93 2.21
CA ASN A 225 2.90 -6.19 1.59
C ASN A 225 3.39 -6.04 0.14
N ALA A 226 3.28 -4.87 -0.49
CA ALA A 226 3.53 -4.71 -1.92
C ALA A 226 4.97 -5.11 -2.34
N VAL A 227 5.95 -4.98 -1.44
CA VAL A 227 7.35 -5.32 -1.71
C VAL A 227 7.58 -6.83 -1.94
N VAL A 228 6.75 -7.71 -1.37
CA VAL A 228 6.97 -9.17 -1.48
C VAL A 228 6.74 -9.71 -2.88
N PHE A 229 5.97 -9.00 -3.70
CA PHE A 229 5.79 -9.32 -5.11
C PHE A 229 7.08 -9.11 -5.92
N PHE A 230 7.98 -8.25 -5.45
CA PHE A 230 9.26 -7.95 -6.08
C PHE A 230 10.46 -8.67 -5.45
N CYS A 231 10.24 -9.49 -4.41
CA CYS A 231 11.29 -10.25 -3.76
C CYS A 231 11.85 -11.34 -4.71
N ARG A 232 13.12 -11.23 -5.10
CA ARG A 232 13.84 -12.32 -5.78
C ARG A 232 15.24 -12.48 -5.19
N ARG A 233 15.68 -13.74 -5.05
CA ARG A 233 16.96 -14.13 -4.46
C ARG A 233 18.13 -13.31 -5.01
N ARG A 234 18.86 -12.62 -4.13
CA ARG A 234 20.22 -12.13 -4.43
C ARG A 234 21.19 -13.32 -4.39
N PRO A 235 22.18 -13.41 -5.28
CA PRO A 235 23.24 -14.40 -5.15
C PRO A 235 24.18 -14.02 -4.00
N ARG A 236 23.86 -14.40 -2.75
CA ARG A 236 24.78 -14.38 -1.58
C ARG A 236 24.44 -15.49 -0.56
N PRO A 237 25.43 -15.94 0.26
CA PRO A 237 25.43 -17.27 0.88
C PRO A 237 24.49 -17.39 2.09
N VAL A 238 24.16 -18.65 2.37
CA VAL A 238 23.14 -19.13 3.31
C VAL A 238 23.57 -18.89 4.76
N ALA A 239 23.23 -17.74 5.34
CA ALA A 239 23.26 -17.59 6.79
C ALA A 239 22.26 -16.54 7.27
N GLN A 240 21.49 -16.94 8.29
CA GLN A 240 20.58 -16.19 9.16
C GLN A 240 19.13 -15.98 8.68
N TYR A 241 18.27 -16.90 9.14
CA TYR A 241 16.81 -16.90 9.02
C TYR A 241 16.09 -16.40 10.30
N SER A 242 16.72 -15.56 11.14
CA SER A 242 16.04 -15.03 12.34
C SER A 242 15.54 -13.61 12.11
N ALA A 243 14.31 -13.30 12.53
CA ALA A 243 13.72 -11.96 12.46
C ALA A 243 14.61 -10.88 13.14
N LEU A 244 15.37 -11.27 14.17
CA LEU A 244 16.40 -10.44 14.82
C LEU A 244 17.61 -10.16 13.92
N ALA A 245 18.04 -11.12 13.09
CA ALA A 245 19.12 -10.91 12.12
C ALA A 245 18.66 -10.00 10.97
N VAL A 246 17.37 -10.05 10.59
CA VAL A 246 16.77 -9.15 9.62
C VAL A 246 16.78 -7.70 10.14
N TRP A 247 16.30 -7.46 11.35
CA TRP A 247 16.35 -6.14 11.99
C TRP A 247 17.79 -5.63 12.18
N ARG A 248 18.74 -6.51 12.54
CA ARG A 248 20.17 -6.18 12.58
C ARG A 248 20.74 -5.81 11.21
N SER A 249 20.38 -6.52 10.14
CA SER A 249 20.84 -6.19 8.79
C SER A 249 20.33 -4.84 8.27
N PHE A 250 19.17 -4.37 8.73
CA PHE A 250 18.68 -3.02 8.46
C PHE A 250 19.40 -1.95 9.29
N ALA A 251 19.78 -2.26 10.53
CA ALA A 251 20.57 -1.37 11.39
C ALA A 251 22.05 -1.26 10.96
N ASP A 252 22.62 -2.34 10.40
CA ASP A 252 24.02 -2.44 9.95
C ASP A 252 24.28 -1.80 8.57
N TYR A 253 23.28 -1.19 7.93
CA TYR A 253 23.45 -0.45 6.68
C TYR A 253 24.28 0.85 6.80
N ARG A 254 24.81 1.16 7.99
CA ARG A 254 25.73 2.30 8.23
C ARG A 254 27.19 2.03 7.88
N TYR A 255 27.58 0.81 7.50
CA TYR A 255 28.98 0.48 7.23
C TYR A 255 29.16 -0.36 5.95
N LEU A 256 28.99 0.26 4.79
CA LEU A 256 29.70 -0.18 3.58
C LEU A 256 30.34 1.03 2.91
N PRO A 257 31.68 1.04 2.72
CA PRO A 257 32.37 2.14 2.08
C PRO A 257 31.95 2.22 0.62
N VAL A 258 31.76 3.45 0.14
CA VAL A 258 31.68 3.75 -1.29
C VAL A 258 33.06 3.48 -1.88
N GLY A 259 33.14 2.45 -2.72
CA GLY A 259 34.32 2.05 -3.50
C GLY A 259 33.89 1.20 -4.68
#